data_AF-A0A0F9ADU7-F1
#
_entry.id   AF-A0A0F9ADU7-F1
#
_cell.length_a   1.000
_cell.length_b   1.000
_cell.length_c   1.000
_cell.angle_alpha   90.00
_cell.angle_beta   90.00
_cell.angle_gamma   90.00
#
_symmetry.space_group_name_H-M   'P 1'
#
loop_
_entity.id
_entity.type
_entity.pdbx_description
1 polymer ?
#
loop_
_entity_poly.entity_id
_entity_poly.type
_entity_poly.pdbx_seq_one_letter_code
_entity_poly.pdbx_strand_id
1 'polypeptide(L)'
;PSTAILSPIATPETSILVPATKLGRGSDPETQMGPLVSQEQYDRVTGYIEEGLADGACAVTGDYKVPNTSGYFVSPTVLTNVTSEMSVVREEIFGPVVVAEPFDTVEEVIERANDSEYGLAAGIWTTDLSKAHRVAKQLRAGTVWINTYNIFDAALPFGGYKQSGWGREMGKEALELYTETKAVVIGL
;
A
#
# COMPACT_ATOMS: atom_id res chain seq x y z
N PRO A 1 -4.51 -2.66 -0.26
CA PRO A 1 -3.17 -3.15 -0.61
C PRO A 1 -2.13 -2.38 0.18
N SER A 2 -1.31 -3.09 0.97
CA SER A 2 -0.35 -2.49 1.91
C SER A 2 0.68 -1.62 1.18
N THR A 3 0.55 -0.30 1.33
CA THR A 3 1.49 0.68 0.82
C THR A 3 2.59 0.90 1.87
N ALA A 4 3.76 0.28 1.69
CA ALA A 4 4.98 0.72 2.38
C ALA A 4 5.60 1.85 1.54
N ILE A 5 5.44 3.11 1.97
CA ILE A 5 6.21 4.23 1.40
C ILE A 5 7.61 4.15 2.02
N LEU A 6 8.52 3.46 1.34
CA LEU A 6 9.93 3.40 1.73
C LEU A 6 10.62 4.67 1.28
N SER A 7 10.62 5.69 2.14
CA SER A 7 11.38 6.92 1.97
C SER A 7 12.49 7.02 3.02
N PRO A 8 13.73 7.38 2.65
CA PRO A 8 14.86 7.51 3.58
C PRO A 8 14.77 8.72 4.54
N ILE A 9 13.59 9.33 4.73
CA ILE A 9 13.42 10.64 5.40
C ILE A 9 12.86 10.52 6.83
N ALA A 10 12.60 9.33 7.35
CA ALA A 10 12.12 9.18 8.73
C ALA A 10 13.29 9.23 9.75
N THR A 11 13.93 10.39 9.91
CA THR A 11 14.65 10.70 11.16
C THR A 11 13.64 11.06 12.26
N PRO A 12 13.92 10.78 13.55
CA PRO A 12 13.00 11.06 14.66
C PRO A 12 12.59 12.54 14.79
N GLU A 13 13.31 13.46 14.14
CA GLU A 13 13.06 14.90 14.16
C GLU A 13 12.17 15.40 13.01
N THR A 14 11.85 14.57 12.01
CA THR A 14 11.05 15.00 10.86
C THR A 14 9.56 14.86 11.18
N SER A 15 8.90 15.96 11.52
CA SER A 15 7.44 16.00 11.63
C SER A 15 6.82 15.54 10.30
N ILE A 16 6.10 14.43 10.29
CA ILE A 16 5.29 14.03 9.15
C ILE A 16 4.15 15.04 9.03
N LEU A 17 4.37 16.08 8.22
CA LEU A 17 3.36 17.08 7.91
C LEU A 17 2.33 16.44 6.99
N VAL A 18 1.24 15.94 7.57
CA VAL A 18 0.05 15.59 6.81
C VAL A 18 -0.76 16.87 6.62
N PRO A 19 -0.82 17.45 5.39
CA PRO A 19 -1.66 18.60 5.16
C PRO A 19 -3.11 18.26 5.48
N ALA A 20 -3.83 19.21 6.05
CA ALA A 20 -5.24 19.03 6.38
C ALA A 20 -6.03 18.64 5.11
N THR A 21 -6.52 17.40 5.09
CA THR A 21 -7.31 16.87 3.97
C THR A 21 -8.77 17.23 4.18
N LYS A 22 -9.39 17.87 3.19
CA LYS A 22 -10.80 18.27 3.25
C LYS A 22 -11.70 17.06 3.05
N LEU A 23 -12.24 16.55 4.16
CA LEU A 23 -13.20 15.44 4.16
C LEU A 23 -14.60 15.95 3.75
N GLY A 24 -15.31 15.16 2.96
CA GLY A 24 -16.65 15.54 2.53
C GLY A 24 -17.35 14.51 1.66
N ARG A 25 -18.49 14.89 1.10
CA ARG A 25 -19.26 14.02 0.20
C ARG A 25 -18.59 14.00 -1.17
N GLY A 26 -18.54 12.84 -1.83
CA GLY A 26 -17.93 12.73 -3.17
C GLY A 26 -18.58 13.61 -4.26
N SER A 27 -19.78 14.14 -4.03
CA SER A 27 -20.45 15.09 -4.92
C SER A 27 -20.04 16.55 -4.72
N ASP A 28 -19.35 16.87 -3.62
CA ASP A 28 -18.87 18.22 -3.34
C ASP A 28 -17.50 18.43 -4.01
N PRO A 29 -17.35 19.42 -4.91
CA PRO A 29 -16.12 19.63 -5.67
C PRO A 29 -14.91 19.99 -4.80
N GLU A 30 -15.14 20.43 -3.56
CA GLU A 30 -14.08 20.76 -2.63
C GLU A 30 -13.59 19.56 -1.81
N THR A 31 -14.28 18.42 -1.90
CA THR A 31 -13.91 17.21 -1.17
C THR A 31 -12.64 16.61 -1.76
N GLN A 32 -11.66 16.37 -0.90
CA GLN A 32 -10.42 15.67 -1.25
C GLN A 32 -10.46 14.19 -0.88
N MET A 33 -11.23 13.83 0.15
CA MET A 33 -11.43 12.43 0.55
C MET A 33 -12.85 12.19 1.06
N GLY A 34 -13.48 11.13 0.53
CA GLY A 34 -14.82 10.68 0.92
C GLY A 34 -14.85 9.82 2.19
N PRO A 35 -16.04 9.38 2.61
CA PRO A 35 -16.17 8.40 3.69
C PRO A 35 -15.75 7.00 3.21
N LEU A 36 -15.55 6.09 4.17
CA LEU A 36 -15.54 4.66 3.91
C LEU A 36 -16.94 4.20 3.43
N VAL A 37 -16.97 3.04 2.78
CA VAL A 37 -18.17 2.56 2.08
C VAL A 37 -19.32 2.14 3.02
N SER A 38 -19.02 1.67 4.23
CA SER A 38 -20.01 1.12 5.16
C SER A 38 -19.59 1.24 6.63
N GLN A 39 -20.55 1.03 7.54
CA GLN A 39 -20.29 0.91 8.97
C GLN A 39 -19.33 -0.24 9.27
N GLU A 40 -19.50 -1.39 8.61
CA GLU A 40 -18.61 -2.54 8.78
C GLU A 40 -17.15 -2.20 8.44
N GLN A 41 -16.92 -1.47 7.34
CA GLN A 41 -15.57 -1.02 6.98
C GLN A 41 -15.05 0.05 7.93
N TYR A 42 -15.92 0.93 8.43
CA TYR A 42 -15.56 1.87 9.49
C TYR A 42 -15.07 1.15 10.74
N ASP A 43 -15.87 0.23 11.27
CA ASP A 43 -15.57 -0.51 12.49
C ASP A 43 -14.28 -1.32 12.33
N ARG A 44 -14.08 -1.96 11.17
CA ARG A 44 -12.84 -2.68 10.85
C ARG A 44 -11.62 -1.75 10.86
N VAL A 45 -11.67 -0.64 10.13
CA VAL A 45 -10.55 0.31 10.03
C VAL A 45 -10.24 0.92 11.40
N THR A 46 -11.25 1.39 12.13
CA THR A 46 -11.03 1.96 13.46
C THR A 46 -10.55 0.91 14.45
N GLY A 47 -11.02 -0.34 14.34
CA GLY A 47 -10.55 -1.46 15.15
C GLY A 47 -9.05 -1.72 14.99
N TYR A 48 -8.53 -1.72 13.75
CA TYR A 48 -7.09 -1.81 13.50
C TYR A 48 -6.30 -0.64 14.11
N ILE A 49 -6.81 0.59 13.98
CA ILE A 49 -6.16 1.75 14.59
C ILE A 49 -6.11 1.61 16.11
N GLU A 50 -7.24 1.24 16.74
CA GLU A 50 -7.34 1.04 18.19
C GLU A 50 -6.42 -0.09 18.69
N GLU A 51 -6.35 -1.20 17.97
CA GLU A 51 -5.43 -2.32 18.28
C GLU A 51 -3.97 -1.89 18.15
N GLY A 52 -3.59 -1.24 17.05
CA GLY A 52 -2.22 -0.74 16.88
C GLY A 52 -1.79 0.24 17.97
N LEU A 53 -2.69 1.14 18.40
CA LEU A 53 -2.45 2.03 19.53
C LEU A 53 -2.31 1.27 20.86
N ALA A 54 -3.10 0.22 21.06
CA ALA A 54 -3.00 -0.64 22.25
C ALA A 54 -1.68 -1.43 22.29
N ASP A 55 -1.16 -1.83 21.12
CA ASP A 55 0.13 -2.51 20.96
C ASP A 55 1.34 -1.57 21.08
N GLY A 56 1.12 -0.26 21.20
CA GLY A 56 2.16 0.74 21.45
C GLY A 56 2.55 1.58 20.24
N ALA A 57 1.83 1.47 19.12
CA ALA A 57 1.99 2.40 18.00
C ALA A 57 1.57 3.83 18.42
N CYS A 58 2.13 4.81 17.74
CA CYS A 58 1.84 6.23 17.98
C CYS A 58 1.21 6.85 16.74
N ALA A 59 -0.02 7.38 16.88
CA ALA A 59 -0.63 8.21 15.86
C ALA A 59 -0.01 9.62 15.90
N VAL A 60 0.66 10.00 14.81
CA VAL A 60 1.31 11.33 14.70
C VAL A 60 0.42 12.36 13.99
N THR A 61 -0.69 11.90 13.42
CA THR A 61 -1.79 12.73 12.94
C THR A 61 -2.77 13.03 14.07
N GLY A 62 -3.65 14.02 13.88
CA GLY A 62 -4.75 14.29 14.80
C GLY A 62 -5.73 13.11 14.93
N ASP A 63 -6.86 13.36 15.61
CA ASP A 63 -7.86 12.32 15.87
C ASP A 63 -8.36 11.65 14.58
N TYR A 64 -8.34 10.32 14.56
CA TYR A 64 -8.85 9.51 13.45
C TYR A 64 -10.39 9.50 13.43
N LYS A 65 -11.04 9.75 14.57
CA LYS A 65 -12.50 9.89 14.66
C LYS A 65 -12.91 11.29 14.22
N VAL A 66 -13.78 11.36 13.21
CA VAL A 66 -14.33 12.62 12.72
C VAL A 66 -15.63 12.92 13.46
N PRO A 67 -15.68 13.94 14.34
CA PRO A 67 -16.89 14.24 15.09
C PRO A 67 -17.99 14.85 14.21
N ASN A 68 -19.24 14.72 14.64
CA ASN A 68 -20.40 15.40 14.05
C ASN A 68 -20.63 15.14 12.55
N THR A 69 -20.29 13.95 12.07
CA THR A 69 -20.55 13.54 10.68
C THR A 69 -21.70 12.54 10.59
N SER A 70 -22.40 12.54 9.45
CA SER A 70 -23.49 11.60 9.13
C SER A 70 -23.03 10.44 8.23
N GLY A 71 -21.71 10.26 8.07
CA GLY A 71 -21.13 9.18 7.27
C GLY A 71 -19.92 8.54 7.93
N TYR A 72 -19.39 7.51 7.28
CA TYR A 72 -18.33 6.64 7.81
C TYR A 72 -16.93 7.23 7.58
N PHE A 73 -16.66 8.41 8.11
CA PHE A 73 -15.40 9.12 7.87
C PHE A 73 -14.33 8.77 8.89
N VAL A 74 -13.14 8.45 8.39
CA VAL A 74 -11.91 8.27 9.18
C VAL A 74 -10.89 9.29 8.68
N SER A 75 -10.25 10.04 9.58
CA SER A 75 -9.19 10.97 9.20
C SER A 75 -7.96 10.22 8.69
N PRO A 76 -7.19 10.78 7.73
CA PRO A 76 -5.90 10.23 7.36
C PRO A 76 -5.03 10.04 8.60
N THR A 77 -4.59 8.81 8.81
CA THR A 77 -3.90 8.39 10.04
C THR A 77 -2.50 7.89 9.71
N VAL A 78 -1.48 8.46 10.36
CA VAL A 78 -0.10 7.98 10.26
C VAL A 78 0.31 7.36 11.58
N LEU A 79 0.65 6.08 11.54
CA LEU A 79 1.16 5.33 12.69
C LEU A 79 2.68 5.23 12.61
N THR A 80 3.34 5.51 13.72
CA THR A 80 4.78 5.35 13.93
C THR A 80 5.02 4.50 15.18
N ASN A 81 6.29 4.26 15.55
CA ASN A 81 6.65 3.42 16.70
C ASN A 81 6.01 2.02 16.64
N VAL A 82 6.00 1.42 15.45
CA VAL A 82 5.43 0.09 15.22
C VAL A 82 6.53 -0.98 15.25
N THR A 83 6.12 -2.26 15.26
CA THR A 83 6.99 -3.41 15.05
C THR A 83 6.42 -4.33 13.98
N SER A 84 7.26 -5.17 13.36
CA SER A 84 6.88 -6.09 12.26
C SER A 84 5.78 -7.09 12.62
N GLU A 85 5.52 -7.31 13.91
CA GLU A 85 4.51 -8.26 14.40
C GLU A 85 3.13 -7.64 14.58
N MET A 86 3.02 -6.31 14.59
CA MET A 86 1.75 -5.62 14.81
C MET A 86 0.79 -5.86 13.63
N SER A 87 -0.50 -6.05 13.94
CA SER A 87 -1.55 -6.27 12.94
C SER A 87 -1.60 -5.14 11.90
N VAL A 88 -1.44 -3.89 12.35
CA VAL A 88 -1.41 -2.70 11.47
C VAL A 88 -0.26 -2.68 10.45
N VAL A 89 0.80 -3.48 10.66
CA VAL A 89 1.92 -3.67 9.72
C VAL A 89 1.66 -4.86 8.81
N ARG A 90 1.18 -5.97 9.36
CA ARG A 90 1.07 -7.26 8.66
C ARG A 90 -0.19 -7.41 7.84
N GLU A 91 -1.29 -6.80 8.29
CA GLU A 91 -2.62 -7.01 7.74
C GLU A 91 -3.12 -5.83 6.93
N GLU A 92 -4.06 -6.12 6.04
CA GLU A 92 -4.62 -5.13 5.14
C GLU A 92 -5.80 -4.39 5.78
N ILE A 93 -5.56 -3.13 6.14
CA ILE A 93 -6.54 -2.27 6.83
C ILE A 93 -7.65 -1.78 5.88
N PHE A 94 -7.31 -1.46 4.62
CA PHE A 94 -8.25 -0.89 3.62
C PHE A 94 -8.88 0.46 4.02
N GLY A 95 -8.20 1.24 4.86
CA GLY A 95 -8.59 2.60 5.24
C GLY A 95 -7.50 3.64 4.92
N PRO A 96 -7.74 4.92 5.23
CA PRO A 96 -6.76 5.99 5.07
C PRO A 96 -5.70 5.94 6.19
N VAL A 97 -5.05 4.80 6.36
CA VAL A 97 -4.05 4.53 7.40
C VAL A 97 -2.74 4.15 6.73
N VAL A 98 -1.65 4.78 7.14
CA VAL A 98 -0.30 4.42 6.71
C VAL A 98 0.59 4.22 7.92
N VAL A 99 1.47 3.23 7.84
CA VAL A 99 2.51 2.99 8.83
C VAL A 99 3.84 3.52 8.27
N ALA A 100 4.60 4.23 9.11
CA ALA A 100 5.91 4.74 8.76
C ALA A 100 6.97 4.16 9.69
N GLU A 101 7.95 3.49 9.10
CA GLU A 101 9.05 2.84 9.80
C GLU A 101 10.40 3.32 9.25
N PRO A 102 11.36 3.67 10.11
CA PRO A 102 12.73 3.92 9.69
C PRO A 102 13.41 2.60 9.30
N PHE A 103 14.47 2.71 8.50
CA PHE A 103 15.39 1.63 8.16
C PHE A 103 16.79 2.22 7.97
N ASP A 104 17.82 1.43 8.24
CA ASP A 104 19.21 1.91 8.18
C ASP A 104 19.93 1.44 6.90
N THR A 105 19.55 0.27 6.39
CA THR A 105 20.21 -0.33 5.22
C THR A 105 19.22 -0.78 4.14
N VAL A 106 19.71 -0.80 2.90
CA VAL A 106 18.91 -1.27 1.77
C VAL A 106 18.62 -2.77 1.88
N GLU A 107 19.54 -3.52 2.44
CA GLU A 107 19.41 -4.96 2.63
C GLU A 107 18.33 -5.28 3.67
N GLU A 108 18.33 -4.59 4.80
CA GLU A 108 17.30 -4.72 5.85
C GLU A 108 15.89 -4.38 5.32
N VAL A 109 15.75 -3.27 4.58
CA VAL A 109 14.43 -2.86 4.08
C VAL A 109 13.90 -3.80 3.00
N ILE A 110 14.78 -4.42 2.20
CA ILE A 110 14.38 -5.46 1.24
C ILE A 110 13.88 -6.70 1.98
N GLU A 111 14.58 -7.13 3.04
CA GLU A 111 14.17 -8.27 3.86
C GLU A 111 12.79 -8.03 4.47
N ARG A 112 12.61 -6.88 5.14
CA ARG A 112 11.33 -6.49 5.76
C ARG A 112 10.21 -6.34 4.74
N ALA A 113 10.45 -5.69 3.60
CA ALA A 113 9.44 -5.55 2.55
C ALA A 113 9.01 -6.90 1.93
N ASN A 114 9.92 -7.88 1.93
CA ASN A 114 9.64 -9.22 1.43
C ASN A 114 9.07 -10.17 2.50
N ASP A 115 9.22 -9.87 3.79
CA ASP A 115 8.61 -10.59 4.90
C ASP A 115 7.13 -10.24 5.05
N SER A 116 6.36 -10.63 4.04
CA SER A 116 4.92 -10.47 3.97
C SER A 116 4.32 -11.64 3.22
N GLU A 117 3.09 -12.01 3.56
CA GLU A 117 2.31 -12.95 2.76
C GLU A 117 1.84 -12.32 1.44
N TYR A 118 1.84 -10.99 1.39
CA TYR A 118 1.45 -10.19 0.23
C TYR A 118 2.66 -9.88 -0.68
N GLY A 119 2.33 -9.49 -1.90
CA GLY A 119 3.29 -9.14 -2.95
C GLY A 119 2.61 -8.48 -4.15
N LEU A 120 1.64 -7.59 -3.91
CA LEU A 120 0.89 -6.96 -5.00
C LEU A 120 1.75 -5.93 -5.75
N ALA A 121 2.21 -4.89 -5.03
CA ALA A 121 2.99 -3.81 -5.61
C ALA A 121 3.98 -3.23 -4.61
N ALA A 122 5.01 -2.55 -5.10
CA ALA A 122 6.01 -1.83 -4.29
C ALA A 122 6.45 -0.52 -4.96
N GLY A 123 7.02 0.39 -4.18
CA GLY A 123 7.51 1.68 -4.63
C GLY A 123 8.91 1.96 -4.10
N ILE A 124 9.77 2.55 -4.92
CA ILE A 124 11.15 2.90 -4.57
C ILE A 124 11.37 4.39 -4.90
N TRP A 125 11.85 5.17 -3.94
CA TRP A 125 12.26 6.55 -4.15
C TRP A 125 13.76 6.71 -3.97
N THR A 126 14.48 6.97 -5.07
CA THR A 126 15.92 7.19 -5.05
C THR A 126 16.39 7.91 -6.31
N THR A 127 17.45 8.70 -6.19
CA THR A 127 18.14 9.32 -7.33
C THR A 127 19.23 8.41 -7.93
N ASP A 128 19.58 7.31 -7.25
CA ASP A 128 20.57 6.34 -7.71
C ASP A 128 19.92 5.27 -8.58
N LEU A 129 20.14 5.36 -9.90
CA LEU A 129 19.57 4.45 -10.88
C LEU A 129 20.01 2.99 -10.69
N SER A 130 21.27 2.76 -10.31
CA SER A 130 21.79 1.41 -10.10
C SER A 130 21.12 0.77 -8.90
N LYS A 131 20.97 1.55 -7.82
CA LYS A 131 20.23 1.14 -6.63
C LYS A 131 18.77 0.87 -6.95
N ALA A 132 18.10 1.73 -7.71
CA ALA A 132 16.70 1.56 -8.09
C ALA A 132 16.46 0.21 -8.77
N HIS A 133 17.24 -0.13 -9.81
CA HIS A 133 17.10 -1.41 -10.49
C HIS A 133 17.51 -2.61 -9.63
N ARG A 134 18.57 -2.49 -8.81
CA ARG A 134 19.02 -3.55 -7.90
C ARG A 134 17.94 -3.88 -6.85
N VAL A 135 17.31 -2.87 -6.28
CA VAL A 135 16.23 -3.03 -5.29
C VAL A 135 14.98 -3.59 -5.97
N ALA A 136 14.56 -3.01 -7.11
CA ALA A 136 13.37 -3.45 -7.83
C ALA A 136 13.42 -4.94 -8.21
N LYS A 137 14.59 -5.45 -8.61
CA LYS A 137 14.79 -6.88 -8.92
C LYS A 137 14.62 -7.80 -7.70
N GLN A 138 14.91 -7.30 -6.49
CA GLN A 138 14.89 -8.11 -5.26
C GLN A 138 13.54 -8.07 -4.54
N LEU A 139 12.69 -7.08 -4.82
CA LEU A 139 11.34 -7.02 -4.26
C LEU A 139 10.44 -8.06 -4.91
N ARG A 140 9.73 -8.84 -4.09
CA ARG A 140 8.77 -9.87 -4.52
C ARG A 140 7.38 -9.27 -4.68
N ALA A 141 7.25 -8.39 -5.67
CA ALA A 141 6.01 -7.69 -5.98
C ALA A 141 5.65 -7.81 -7.47
N GLY A 142 4.35 -7.76 -7.76
CA GLY A 142 3.79 -7.79 -9.11
C GLY A 142 4.21 -6.60 -9.97
N THR A 143 4.09 -5.41 -9.38
CA THR A 143 4.46 -4.14 -10.00
C THR A 143 5.41 -3.39 -9.07
N VAL A 144 6.50 -2.85 -9.61
CA VAL A 144 7.43 -2.01 -8.86
C VAL A 144 7.53 -0.65 -9.54
N TRP A 145 7.11 0.40 -8.85
CA TRP A 145 7.27 1.77 -9.31
C TRP A 145 8.56 2.39 -8.78
N ILE A 146 9.27 3.16 -9.62
CA ILE A 146 10.48 3.89 -9.24
C ILE A 146 10.19 5.38 -9.41
N ASN A 147 10.38 6.16 -8.34
CA ASN A 147 10.13 7.61 -8.27
C ASN A 147 8.71 8.02 -8.69
N THR A 148 7.75 7.11 -8.51
CA THR A 148 6.32 7.31 -8.73
C THR A 148 5.55 6.24 -7.95
N TYR A 149 4.23 6.35 -7.89
CA TYR A 149 3.36 5.34 -7.29
C TYR A 149 1.96 5.41 -7.87
N ASN A 150 1.22 4.29 -7.87
CA ASN A 150 -0.15 4.22 -8.40
C ASN A 150 -0.30 4.71 -9.85
N ILE A 151 0.70 4.46 -10.70
CA ILE A 151 0.59 4.68 -12.14
C ILE A 151 0.12 3.37 -12.78
N PHE A 152 -0.99 3.45 -13.48
CA PHE A 152 -1.62 2.33 -14.19
C PHE A 152 -1.79 2.67 -15.67
N ASP A 153 -1.68 1.65 -16.51
CA ASP A 153 -1.94 1.74 -17.94
C ASP A 153 -2.48 0.39 -18.43
N ALA A 154 -3.41 0.40 -19.38
CA ALA A 154 -4.03 -0.82 -19.89
C ALA A 154 -3.01 -1.79 -20.54
N ALA A 155 -1.85 -1.27 -20.98
CA ALA A 155 -0.76 -2.05 -21.55
C ALA A 155 0.24 -2.58 -20.49
N LEU A 156 0.16 -2.13 -19.24
CA LEU A 156 1.03 -2.60 -18.16
C LEU A 156 0.35 -3.75 -17.40
N PRO A 157 0.93 -4.96 -17.38
CA PRO A 157 0.34 -6.07 -16.64
C PRO A 157 0.37 -5.79 -15.13
N PHE A 158 -0.72 -6.14 -14.45
CA PHE A 158 -0.91 -5.95 -13.01
C PHE A 158 -1.40 -7.24 -12.36
N GLY A 159 -0.87 -7.57 -11.18
CA GLY A 159 -1.28 -8.75 -10.43
C GLY A 159 -0.20 -9.23 -9.48
N GLY A 160 -0.57 -9.95 -8.42
CA GLY A 160 0.30 -10.19 -7.28
C GLY A 160 1.28 -11.35 -7.39
N TYR A 161 2.26 -11.32 -6.49
CA TYR A 161 3.02 -12.48 -6.04
C TYR A 161 2.36 -13.07 -4.79
N LYS A 162 2.76 -14.30 -4.42
CA LYS A 162 2.38 -14.96 -3.16
C LYS A 162 0.85 -15.01 -2.99
N GLN A 163 0.31 -14.59 -1.85
CA GLN A 163 -1.12 -14.60 -1.59
C GLN A 163 -1.88 -13.43 -2.23
N SER A 164 -1.17 -12.48 -2.89
CA SER A 164 -1.81 -11.36 -3.58
C SER A 164 -2.41 -11.71 -4.95
N GLY A 165 -2.40 -12.98 -5.36
CA GLY A 165 -3.15 -13.46 -6.51
C GLY A 165 -2.37 -14.38 -7.45
N TRP A 166 -3.08 -14.90 -8.45
CA TRP A 166 -2.57 -15.81 -9.47
C TRP A 166 -2.89 -15.25 -10.86
N GLY A 167 -1.91 -15.28 -11.77
CA GLY A 167 -2.04 -14.67 -13.10
C GLY A 167 -1.80 -13.15 -13.11
N ARG A 168 -2.08 -12.51 -14.24
CA ARG A 168 -1.95 -11.06 -14.45
C ARG A 168 -3.15 -10.55 -15.24
N GLU A 169 -3.71 -9.43 -14.81
CA GLU A 169 -4.68 -8.64 -15.56
C GLU A 169 -3.97 -7.51 -16.31
N MET A 170 -4.68 -6.88 -17.25
CA MET A 170 -4.11 -5.88 -18.18
C MET A 170 -2.95 -6.46 -19.03
N GLY A 171 -2.34 -5.61 -19.86
CA GLY A 171 -1.27 -6.03 -20.75
C GLY A 171 -1.69 -7.12 -21.73
N LYS A 172 -0.70 -7.77 -22.34
CA LYS A 172 -0.95 -8.92 -23.22
C LYS A 172 -1.23 -10.18 -22.39
N GLU A 173 -0.64 -10.25 -21.21
CA GLU A 173 -0.68 -11.37 -20.27
C GLU A 173 -2.12 -11.72 -19.88
N ALA A 174 -3.01 -10.73 -19.76
CA ALA A 174 -4.43 -10.98 -19.50
C ALA A 174 -5.10 -11.88 -20.55
N LEU A 175 -4.68 -11.82 -21.81
CA LEU A 175 -5.25 -12.67 -22.87
C LEU A 175 -4.91 -14.14 -22.66
N GLU A 176 -3.76 -14.43 -22.04
CA GLU A 176 -3.31 -15.80 -21.76
C GLU A 176 -4.22 -16.48 -20.73
N LEU A 177 -4.90 -15.72 -19.87
CA LEU A 177 -5.86 -16.25 -18.89
C LEU A 177 -7.17 -16.76 -19.53
N TYR A 178 -7.46 -16.35 -20.77
CA TYR A 178 -8.72 -16.67 -21.46
C TYR A 178 -8.51 -17.43 -22.77
N THR A 179 -7.31 -17.94 -23.03
CA THR A 179 -6.96 -18.64 -24.27
C THR A 179 -6.35 -20.02 -24.00
N GLU A 180 -6.53 -20.93 -24.95
CA GLU A 180 -5.99 -22.29 -24.90
C GLU A 180 -4.97 -22.50 -26.03
N THR A 181 -3.76 -22.94 -25.67
CA THR A 181 -2.70 -23.21 -26.66
C THR A 181 -2.88 -24.61 -27.26
N LYS A 182 -2.94 -24.70 -28.59
CA LYS A 182 -3.08 -25.98 -29.32
C LYS A 182 -1.88 -26.24 -30.22
N ALA A 183 -1.17 -27.34 -29.97
CA ALA A 183 -0.13 -27.84 -30.86
C ALA A 183 -0.73 -28.76 -31.94
N VAL A 184 -0.34 -28.55 -33.20
CA VAL A 184 -0.75 -29.38 -34.35
C VAL A 184 0.50 -29.81 -35.10
N VAL A 185 0.67 -31.12 -35.35
CA VAL A 185 1.83 -31.69 -36.03
C VAL A 185 1.38 -32.46 -37.25
N ILE A 186 2.04 -32.23 -38.39
CA ILE A 186 1.83 -32.96 -39.64
C ILE A 186 3.16 -33.62 -40.02
N GLY A 187 3.17 -34.95 -40.11
CA GLY A 187 4.28 -35.70 -40.71
C GLY A 187 4.06 -35.80 -42.21
N LEU A 188 4.97 -35.22 -42.99
CA LEU A 188 4.98 -35.26 -44.46
C LEU A 188 5.85 -36.41 -44.97
#